data_AF-A0A971IX90-F1
#
_entry.id   AF-A0A971IX90-F1
#
_cell.length_a   1.000
_cell.length_b   1.000
_cell.length_c   1.000
_cell.angle_alpha   90.00
_cell.angle_beta   90.00
_cell.angle_gamma   90.00
#
_symmetry.space_group_name_H-M   'P 1'
#
loop_
_entity.id
_entity.type
_entity.pdbx_description
1 polymer ?
#
loop_
_entity_poly.entity_id
_entity_poly.type
_entity_poly.pdbx_seq_one_letter_code
_entity_poly.pdbx_strand_id
1 'polypeptide(L)'
;MVKEYLDKNGVQFKKGVVITDNKVSYSLSKSIGNGGSGVVWKAQSNDNHYAIKFINSNDKTKIERFNNELRFCKNNPNKNIISIIADGEYEGKRYYIMPLYPKTLRDVINDEKDADVLIKYILQLCNAVKFTHSKGAIHRDIKPENILIDGKNLVLADFGIAHFKDSSLTKSSDVLANRNYLAPEQKTKGNAKDIKKSADIYALGLILNECFTKKNPAGSSFKLIAKDYPLYFQLDTLVADMTIQNPDERCSINDVIVGLKYNYEKIKRNLQETRERLLEDEYPEGISQKLLNKIIKQASEDILFAKTIFENKSVEEARKYHPNWHMKIGYKVDGFLFNLYMQEEIFEECKPKFNYESNGYTNEQTYTPLNLVDNEEHKQIYQQIKDIVSQYPLNNRNEKTFDLSGKILKYFASCEDYHCKEILARLQSADLLRNARYCLLNAPILSIVRTLKETIKENIDNIKKLNLEEHISIDWCRTIDYETNDDETALLDDSCVDKENKIKQILSEFQRQWKIAYNKIDEDYYSIKFKSYQQFNKFRKHTLTVSNSPISTGAIKGDVLDIVRHYNYANGIVEIKLSKVFDIPLPLAIILGIRTDYNNY
;
A
#
# COMPACT_ATOMS: atom_id res chain seq x y z
N MET A 1 -41.02 9.59 20.19
CA MET A 1 -40.83 10.63 21.22
C MET A 1 -39.84 11.67 20.71
N VAL A 2 -40.26 12.94 20.60
CA VAL A 2 -39.40 14.06 20.19
C VAL A 2 -38.44 14.35 21.36
N LYS A 3 -37.13 14.15 21.18
CA LYS A 3 -36.15 14.60 22.16
C LYS A 3 -36.10 16.13 22.09
N GLU A 4 -36.66 16.78 23.10
CA GLU A 4 -36.53 18.22 23.29
C GLU A 4 -35.09 18.54 23.66
N TYR A 5 -34.50 19.54 23.01
CA TYR A 5 -33.16 20.00 23.35
C TYR A 5 -33.29 21.26 24.20
N LEU A 6 -32.88 21.15 25.46
CA LEU A 6 -32.68 22.28 26.36
C LEU A 6 -31.20 22.61 26.36
N ASP A 7 -30.88 23.85 26.03
CA ASP A 7 -29.54 24.37 26.23
C ASP A 7 -29.27 24.65 27.72
N LYS A 8 -28.02 24.94 28.10
CA LYS A 8 -27.65 25.16 29.52
C LYS A 8 -28.33 26.37 30.18
N ASN A 9 -28.97 27.23 29.39
CA ASN A 9 -29.67 28.43 29.85
C ASN A 9 -31.20 28.26 29.78
N GLY A 10 -31.69 27.07 29.45
CA GLY A 10 -33.13 26.78 29.38
C GLY A 10 -33.80 27.15 28.05
N VAL A 11 -33.04 27.52 27.00
CA VAL A 11 -33.62 27.78 25.67
C VAL A 11 -34.03 26.46 25.04
N GLN A 12 -35.31 26.35 24.70
CA GLN A 12 -35.94 25.09 24.29
C GLN A 12 -36.12 25.05 22.78
N PHE A 13 -35.16 24.43 22.08
CA PHE A 13 -35.30 24.18 20.66
C PHE A 13 -36.17 22.93 20.46
N LYS A 14 -37.39 23.12 19.94
CA LYS A 14 -38.36 22.04 19.66
C LYS A 14 -38.72 21.96 18.19
N LYS A 15 -39.19 20.77 17.80
CA LYS A 15 -39.92 20.59 16.55
C LYS A 15 -41.13 21.54 16.53
N GLY A 16 -41.32 22.23 15.40
CA GLY A 16 -42.41 23.19 15.19
C GLY A 16 -42.05 24.66 15.44
N VAL A 17 -40.87 24.95 16.03
CA VAL A 17 -40.38 26.34 16.11
C VAL A 17 -40.19 26.89 14.69
N VAL A 18 -40.64 28.12 14.46
CA VAL A 18 -40.54 28.81 13.16
C VAL A 18 -39.55 29.96 13.27
N ILE A 19 -38.50 29.90 12.46
CA ILE A 19 -37.55 31.00 12.30
C ILE A 19 -37.94 31.78 11.05
N THR A 20 -38.14 33.10 11.16
CA THR A 20 -38.52 33.94 10.02
C THR A 20 -37.37 34.86 9.64
N ASP A 21 -36.96 34.83 8.37
CA ASP A 21 -36.01 35.78 7.78
C ASP A 21 -36.60 36.33 6.48
N ASN A 22 -36.59 37.65 6.29
CA ASN A 22 -37.06 38.32 5.07
C ASN A 22 -38.40 37.79 4.51
N LYS A 23 -39.37 37.54 5.39
CA LYS A 23 -40.72 36.97 5.10
C LYS A 23 -40.74 35.48 4.71
N VAL A 24 -39.60 34.78 4.75
CA VAL A 24 -39.52 33.33 4.58
C VAL A 24 -39.53 32.66 5.95
N SER A 25 -40.43 31.69 6.14
CA SER A 25 -40.60 30.97 7.41
C SER A 25 -39.99 29.56 7.34
N TYR A 26 -39.08 29.26 8.24
CA TYR A 26 -38.37 27.97 8.33
C TYR A 26 -38.83 27.21 9.57
N SER A 27 -39.55 26.11 9.37
CA SER A 27 -40.09 25.30 10.47
C SER A 27 -39.12 24.20 10.87
N LEU A 28 -38.68 24.18 12.14
CA LEU A 28 -37.79 23.15 12.68
C LEU A 28 -38.48 21.79 12.73
N SER A 29 -37.83 20.76 12.18
CA SER A 29 -38.40 19.41 12.05
C SER A 29 -37.69 18.37 12.92
N LYS A 30 -36.35 18.34 12.91
CA LYS A 30 -35.52 17.34 13.59
C LYS A 30 -34.13 17.90 13.91
N SER A 31 -33.62 17.66 15.11
CA SER A 31 -32.20 17.91 15.42
C SER A 31 -31.33 16.87 14.71
N ILE A 32 -30.34 17.33 13.94
CA ILE A 32 -29.46 16.49 13.11
C ILE A 32 -28.00 16.52 13.55
N GLY A 33 -27.61 17.44 14.44
CA GLY A 33 -26.27 17.48 15.02
C GLY A 33 -26.26 18.25 16.34
N ASN A 34 -25.48 17.80 17.30
CA ASN A 34 -25.29 18.45 18.60
C ASN A 34 -23.82 18.29 19.01
N GLY A 35 -23.05 19.37 18.97
CA GLY A 35 -21.61 19.35 19.21
C GLY A 35 -21.13 20.55 20.00
N GLY A 36 -19.81 20.63 20.24
CA GLY A 36 -19.20 21.69 21.06
C GLY A 36 -19.37 23.12 20.55
N SER A 37 -19.70 23.28 19.26
CA SER A 37 -19.90 24.58 18.61
C SER A 37 -21.37 25.02 18.52
N GLY A 38 -22.33 24.11 18.76
CA GLY A 38 -23.76 24.43 18.61
C GLY A 38 -24.64 23.22 18.30
N VAL A 39 -25.94 23.50 18.10
CA VAL A 39 -26.95 22.51 17.68
C VAL A 39 -27.43 22.83 16.26
N VAL A 40 -27.54 21.80 15.43
CA VAL A 40 -28.01 21.90 14.04
C VAL A 40 -29.39 21.23 13.94
N TRP A 41 -30.34 21.96 13.36
CA TRP A 41 -31.70 21.50 13.12
C TRP A 41 -32.00 21.45 11.63
N LYS A 42 -32.63 20.36 11.18
CA LYS A 42 -33.30 20.28 9.89
C LYS A 42 -34.54 21.17 9.94
N ALA A 43 -34.68 22.07 8.98
CA ALA A 43 -35.84 22.93 8.80
C ALA A 43 -36.48 22.74 7.42
N GLN A 44 -37.74 23.13 7.27
CA GLN A 44 -38.48 23.11 6.01
C GLN A 44 -39.04 24.51 5.72
N SER A 45 -38.95 24.93 4.46
CA SER A 45 -39.57 26.15 3.94
C SER A 45 -39.87 25.96 2.45
N ASN A 46 -41.07 26.31 1.99
CA ASN A 46 -41.49 26.25 0.59
C ASN A 46 -41.09 24.92 -0.10
N ASP A 47 -41.46 23.79 0.50
CA ASP A 47 -41.13 22.41 0.08
C ASP A 47 -39.64 22.03 0.02
N ASN A 48 -38.75 22.95 0.35
CA ASN A 48 -37.31 22.73 0.42
C ASN A 48 -36.83 22.48 1.84
N HIS A 49 -35.71 21.77 1.94
CA HIS A 49 -35.09 21.42 3.21
C HIS A 49 -33.82 22.23 3.46
N TYR A 50 -33.67 22.69 4.69
CA TYR A 50 -32.56 23.53 5.14
C TYR A 50 -31.96 22.99 6.43
N ALA A 51 -30.77 23.47 6.78
CA ALA A 51 -30.16 23.28 8.08
C ALA A 51 -30.01 24.64 8.78
N ILE A 52 -30.40 24.71 10.04
CA ILE A 52 -30.23 25.89 10.90
C ILE A 52 -29.30 25.53 12.04
N LYS A 53 -28.14 26.20 12.11
CA LYS A 53 -27.16 26.02 13.19
C LYS A 53 -27.32 27.14 14.19
N PHE A 54 -27.55 26.77 15.45
CA PHE A 54 -27.61 27.67 16.60
C PHE A 54 -26.33 27.54 17.42
N ILE A 55 -25.73 28.66 17.80
CA ILE A 55 -24.59 28.65 18.73
C ILE A 55 -25.08 28.35 20.15
N ASN A 56 -24.52 27.33 20.80
CA ASN A 56 -24.84 27.01 22.19
C ASN A 56 -23.75 27.55 23.14
N SER A 57 -23.53 28.85 23.11
CA SER A 57 -22.56 29.50 23.99
C SER A 57 -22.87 30.98 24.19
N ASN A 58 -22.75 31.45 25.43
CA ASN A 58 -22.80 32.88 25.77
C ASN A 58 -21.39 33.49 25.90
N ASP A 59 -20.35 32.68 25.73
CA ASP A 59 -18.96 33.15 25.70
C ASP A 59 -18.75 34.09 24.50
N LYS A 60 -18.43 35.35 24.80
CA LYS A 60 -18.18 36.41 23.81
C LYS A 60 -17.15 35.99 22.77
N THR A 61 -16.11 35.27 23.18
CA THR A 61 -15.05 34.84 22.26
C THR A 61 -15.56 33.81 21.25
N LYS A 62 -16.45 32.90 21.67
CA LYS A 62 -17.09 31.92 20.77
C LYS A 62 -18.11 32.57 19.83
N ILE A 63 -18.85 33.57 20.32
CA ILE A 63 -19.77 34.35 19.49
C ILE A 63 -19.01 35.15 18.43
N GLU A 64 -17.91 35.81 18.79
CA GLU A 64 -17.05 36.52 17.85
C GLU A 64 -16.45 35.57 16.79
N ARG A 65 -16.02 34.37 17.19
CA ARG A 65 -15.56 33.31 16.26
C ARG A 65 -16.64 32.95 15.24
N PHE A 66 -17.84 32.69 15.71
CA PHE A 66 -19.00 32.37 14.87
C PHE A 66 -19.35 33.51 13.90
N ASN A 67 -19.31 34.77 14.37
CA ASN A 67 -19.55 35.93 13.51
C ASN A 67 -18.47 36.10 12.43
N ASN A 68 -17.21 35.78 12.74
CA ASN A 68 -16.12 35.82 11.76
C ASN A 68 -16.26 34.71 10.70
N GLU A 69 -16.63 33.50 11.11
CA GLU A 69 -16.98 32.39 10.20
C GLU A 69 -18.11 32.80 9.24
N LEU A 70 -19.18 33.38 9.78
CA LEU A 70 -20.31 33.87 8.98
C LEU A 70 -19.89 34.93 7.96
N ARG A 71 -19.15 35.95 8.41
CA ARG A 71 -18.65 37.01 7.54
C ARG A 71 -17.77 36.46 6.43
N PHE A 72 -16.91 35.50 6.72
CA PHE A 72 -16.06 34.88 5.72
C PHE A 72 -16.89 34.16 4.65
N CYS A 73 -17.84 33.32 5.05
CA CYS A 73 -18.66 32.56 4.10
C CYS A 73 -19.56 33.48 3.26
N LYS A 74 -20.17 34.51 3.85
CA LYS A 74 -21.00 35.49 3.13
C LYS A 74 -20.20 36.32 2.13
N ASN A 75 -18.98 36.72 2.47
CA ASN A 75 -18.16 37.58 1.62
C ASN A 75 -17.37 36.81 0.55
N ASN A 76 -17.28 35.48 0.65
CA ASN A 76 -16.46 34.66 -0.23
C ASN A 76 -17.24 33.46 -0.78
N PRO A 77 -18.28 33.68 -1.61
CA PRO A 77 -19.06 32.59 -2.19
C PRO A 77 -18.19 31.70 -3.07
N ASN A 78 -18.26 30.38 -2.84
CA ASN A 78 -17.53 29.37 -3.59
C ASN A 78 -18.32 28.06 -3.58
N LYS A 79 -18.34 27.33 -4.70
CA LYS A 79 -19.08 26.07 -4.83
C LYS A 79 -18.65 24.97 -3.85
N ASN A 80 -17.43 25.04 -3.31
CA ASN A 80 -16.90 24.07 -2.35
C ASN A 80 -16.81 24.63 -0.92
N ILE A 81 -17.48 25.76 -0.64
CA ILE A 81 -17.58 26.37 0.69
C ILE A 81 -19.05 26.56 1.04
N ILE A 82 -19.40 26.36 2.30
CA ILE A 82 -20.78 26.43 2.76
C ILE A 82 -21.42 27.78 2.43
N SER A 83 -22.59 27.73 1.80
CA SER A 83 -23.37 28.92 1.48
C SER A 83 -24.30 29.27 2.64
N ILE A 84 -24.21 30.51 3.10
CA ILE A 84 -25.07 31.07 4.15
C ILE A 84 -26.22 31.81 3.48
N ILE A 85 -27.44 31.31 3.69
CA ILE A 85 -28.67 31.87 3.12
C ILE A 85 -29.13 33.07 3.96
N ALA A 86 -29.17 32.89 5.28
CA ALA A 86 -29.59 33.90 6.24
C ALA A 86 -28.88 33.70 7.57
N ASP A 87 -28.80 34.74 8.38
CA ASP A 87 -28.31 34.67 9.75
C ASP A 87 -29.05 35.68 10.63
N GLY A 88 -29.15 35.40 11.91
CA GLY A 88 -29.94 36.21 12.82
C GLY A 88 -29.78 35.80 14.27
N GLU A 89 -30.73 36.25 15.08
CA GLU A 89 -30.80 35.92 16.49
C GLU A 89 -32.22 35.44 16.82
N TYR A 90 -32.31 34.38 17.62
CA TYR A 90 -33.56 33.84 18.12
C TYR A 90 -33.39 33.52 19.60
N GLU A 91 -34.23 34.12 20.46
CA GLU A 91 -34.17 33.97 21.92
C GLU A 91 -32.77 34.17 22.51
N GLY A 92 -32.05 35.20 22.06
CA GLY A 92 -30.70 35.51 22.53
C GLY A 92 -29.60 34.63 21.94
N LYS A 93 -29.92 33.74 21.00
CA LYS A 93 -28.97 32.81 20.36
C LYS A 93 -28.78 33.15 18.89
N ARG A 94 -27.51 33.34 18.51
CA ARG A 94 -27.14 33.55 17.11
C ARG A 94 -27.35 32.27 16.31
N TYR A 95 -27.89 32.40 15.11
CA TYR A 95 -28.07 31.29 14.18
C TYR A 95 -27.67 31.67 12.76
N TYR A 96 -27.47 30.64 11.92
CA TYR A 96 -27.47 30.80 10.47
C TYR A 96 -28.21 29.65 9.78
N ILE A 97 -28.69 29.93 8.57
CA ILE A 97 -29.43 29.03 7.70
C ILE A 97 -28.58 28.68 6.49
N MET A 98 -28.51 27.41 6.15
CA MET A 98 -27.77 26.88 5.00
C MET A 98 -28.59 25.78 4.30
N PRO A 99 -28.24 25.39 3.05
CA PRO A 99 -28.82 24.20 2.43
C PRO A 99 -28.63 22.95 3.31
N LEU A 100 -29.61 22.04 3.30
CA LEU A 100 -29.45 20.75 3.96
C LEU A 100 -28.62 19.81 3.09
N TYR A 101 -27.54 19.28 3.66
CA TYR A 101 -26.74 18.23 3.02
C TYR A 101 -27.11 16.86 3.61
N PRO A 102 -27.31 15.82 2.78
CA PRO A 102 -27.76 14.51 3.26
C PRO A 102 -26.69 13.72 4.02
N LYS A 103 -25.39 13.97 3.73
CA LYS A 103 -24.26 13.22 4.30
C LYS A 103 -23.09 14.14 4.60
N THR A 104 -22.24 13.70 5.51
CA THR A 104 -20.87 14.19 5.70
C THR A 104 -19.86 13.25 5.02
N LEU A 105 -18.62 13.67 4.84
CA LEU A 105 -17.56 12.78 4.36
C LEU A 105 -17.34 11.62 5.33
N ARG A 106 -17.53 11.83 6.65
CA ARG A 106 -17.50 10.76 7.65
C ARG A 106 -18.47 9.62 7.31
N ASP A 107 -19.69 9.97 6.87
CA ASP A 107 -20.71 8.99 6.48
C ASP A 107 -20.38 8.28 5.17
N VAL A 108 -19.55 8.90 4.31
CA VAL A 108 -19.18 8.37 3.00
C VAL A 108 -17.95 7.48 3.04
N ILE A 109 -16.97 7.79 3.91
CA ILE A 109 -15.66 7.11 3.94
C ILE A 109 -15.82 5.60 4.02
N ASN A 110 -16.66 5.07 4.90
CA ASN A 110 -16.75 3.62 5.13
C ASN A 110 -17.44 2.87 3.98
N ASP A 111 -18.32 3.52 3.22
CA ASP A 111 -19.18 2.88 2.23
C ASP A 111 -18.64 3.00 0.80
N GLU A 112 -18.02 4.14 0.47
CA GLU A 112 -17.57 4.42 -0.89
C GLU A 112 -16.29 3.66 -1.23
N LYS A 113 -16.30 2.85 -2.29
CA LYS A 113 -15.15 2.06 -2.75
C LYS A 113 -14.60 2.54 -4.09
N ASP A 114 -15.32 3.41 -4.78
CA ASP A 114 -14.88 3.95 -6.05
C ASP A 114 -13.79 5.02 -5.83
N ALA A 115 -12.56 4.66 -6.20
CA ALA A 115 -11.40 5.54 -6.08
C ALA A 115 -11.58 6.85 -6.88
N ASP A 116 -12.27 6.83 -8.02
CA ASP A 116 -12.52 8.03 -8.82
C ASP A 116 -13.42 9.00 -8.07
N VAL A 117 -14.44 8.48 -7.37
CA VAL A 117 -15.35 9.29 -6.55
C VAL A 117 -14.58 9.91 -5.38
N LEU A 118 -13.78 9.10 -4.67
CA LEU A 118 -12.96 9.58 -3.56
C LEU A 118 -11.97 10.68 -4.00
N ILE A 119 -11.25 10.48 -5.11
CA ILE A 119 -10.30 11.48 -5.64
C ILE A 119 -11.02 12.77 -6.05
N LYS A 120 -12.20 12.68 -6.67
CA LYS A 120 -13.01 13.85 -7.02
C LYS A 120 -13.46 14.63 -5.78
N TYR A 121 -13.81 13.96 -4.69
CA TYR A 121 -14.07 14.63 -3.41
C TYR A 121 -12.81 15.30 -2.86
N ILE A 122 -11.68 14.60 -2.80
CA ILE A 122 -10.44 15.20 -2.29
C ILE A 122 -10.02 16.41 -3.13
N LEU A 123 -10.13 16.35 -4.47
CA LEU A 123 -9.84 17.51 -5.33
C LEU A 123 -10.76 18.71 -5.05
N GLN A 124 -12.05 18.48 -4.81
CA GLN A 124 -12.99 19.53 -4.41
C GLN A 124 -12.61 20.14 -3.05
N LEU A 125 -12.22 19.31 -2.09
CA LEU A 125 -11.74 19.75 -0.78
C LEU A 125 -10.44 20.56 -0.91
N CYS A 126 -9.49 20.11 -1.73
CA CYS A 126 -8.27 20.87 -2.01
C CYS A 126 -8.57 22.23 -2.64
N ASN A 127 -9.57 22.32 -3.52
CA ASN A 127 -10.01 23.60 -4.10
C ASN A 127 -10.61 24.53 -3.04
N ALA A 128 -11.41 24.01 -2.10
CA ALA A 128 -11.94 24.78 -0.97
C ALA A 128 -10.81 25.35 -0.10
N VAL A 129 -9.82 24.52 0.25
CA VAL A 129 -8.65 24.93 1.04
C VAL A 129 -7.78 25.94 0.29
N LYS A 130 -7.52 25.71 -1.00
CA LYS A 130 -6.77 26.65 -1.84
C LYS A 130 -7.43 28.02 -1.88
N PHE A 131 -8.75 28.05 -2.08
CA PHE A 131 -9.50 29.30 -2.09
C PHE A 131 -9.43 29.99 -0.72
N THR A 132 -9.62 29.25 0.36
CA THR A 132 -9.52 29.76 1.75
C THR A 132 -8.14 30.40 1.99
N HIS A 133 -7.07 29.70 1.61
CA HIS A 133 -5.70 30.19 1.73
C HIS A 133 -5.41 31.42 0.87
N SER A 134 -6.01 31.52 -0.32
CA SER A 134 -5.87 32.71 -1.18
C SER A 134 -6.53 33.96 -0.60
N LYS A 135 -7.50 33.79 0.30
CA LYS A 135 -8.14 34.88 1.06
C LYS A 135 -7.40 35.22 2.35
N GLY A 136 -6.23 34.62 2.58
CA GLY A 136 -5.45 34.82 3.80
C GLY A 136 -6.01 34.11 5.04
N ALA A 137 -7.04 33.29 4.89
CA ALA A 137 -7.63 32.52 5.98
C ALA A 137 -7.00 31.12 6.09
N ILE A 138 -7.08 30.53 7.29
CA ILE A 138 -6.68 29.16 7.62
C ILE A 138 -7.89 28.51 8.29
N HIS A 139 -8.25 27.29 7.88
CA HIS A 139 -9.45 26.62 8.38
C HIS A 139 -9.28 26.08 9.80
N ARG A 140 -8.15 25.42 10.08
CA ARG A 140 -7.69 24.90 11.38
C ARG A 140 -8.45 23.73 12.00
N ASP A 141 -9.68 23.46 11.55
CA ASP A 141 -10.49 22.32 12.00
C ASP A 141 -11.02 21.49 10.82
N ILE A 142 -10.15 21.15 9.87
CA ILE A 142 -10.52 20.29 8.74
C ILE A 142 -10.62 18.84 9.26
N LYS A 143 -11.79 18.24 9.09
CA LYS A 143 -12.10 16.85 9.47
C LYS A 143 -13.30 16.33 8.67
N PRO A 144 -13.47 15.00 8.52
CA PRO A 144 -14.58 14.43 7.74
C PRO A 144 -15.98 14.89 8.15
N GLU A 145 -16.19 15.24 9.42
CA GLU A 145 -17.48 15.71 9.95
C GLU A 145 -17.83 17.14 9.48
N ASN A 146 -16.82 17.95 9.15
CA ASN A 146 -16.99 19.34 8.68
C ASN A 146 -17.06 19.42 7.14
N ILE A 147 -17.08 18.28 6.47
CA ILE A 147 -17.11 18.18 5.01
C ILE A 147 -18.47 17.60 4.62
N LEU A 148 -19.30 18.41 3.99
CA LEU A 148 -20.67 18.07 3.63
C LEU A 148 -20.74 17.57 2.18
N ILE A 149 -21.59 16.56 1.93
CA ILE A 149 -21.72 15.88 0.64
C ILE A 149 -23.17 15.89 0.19
N ASP A 150 -23.39 16.31 -1.07
CA ASP A 150 -24.66 16.14 -1.78
C ASP A 150 -24.42 15.64 -3.21
N GLY A 151 -24.85 14.41 -3.48
CA GLY A 151 -24.58 13.74 -4.75
C GLY A 151 -23.08 13.62 -5.02
N LYS A 152 -22.58 14.37 -6.00
CA LYS A 152 -21.15 14.42 -6.39
C LYS A 152 -20.43 15.68 -5.89
N ASN A 153 -21.14 16.55 -5.16
CA ASN A 153 -20.62 17.83 -4.71
C ASN A 153 -20.12 17.72 -3.26
N LEU A 154 -18.97 18.33 -3.00
CA LEU A 154 -18.39 18.47 -1.67
C LEU A 154 -18.30 19.93 -1.28
N VAL A 155 -18.68 20.20 -0.03
CA VAL A 155 -18.69 21.54 0.55
C VAL A 155 -17.98 21.51 1.90
N LEU A 156 -16.99 22.37 2.09
CA LEU A 156 -16.32 22.59 3.37
C LEU A 156 -17.17 23.55 4.23
N ALA A 157 -17.46 23.16 5.47
CA ALA A 157 -18.21 23.92 6.46
C ALA A 157 -17.39 24.10 7.75
N ASP A 158 -17.94 24.86 8.70
CA ASP A 158 -17.40 25.01 10.05
C ASP A 158 -15.98 25.63 10.09
N PHE A 159 -15.83 26.82 9.53
CA PHE A 159 -14.52 27.49 9.45
C PHE A 159 -14.05 28.00 10.81
N GLY A 160 -12.99 27.40 11.34
CA GLY A 160 -12.33 27.79 12.60
C GLY A 160 -11.46 29.06 12.52
N ILE A 161 -11.94 30.12 11.86
CA ILE A 161 -11.14 31.28 11.40
C ILE A 161 -10.49 32.10 12.53
N ALA A 162 -10.95 32.01 13.78
CA ALA A 162 -10.42 32.82 14.88
C ALA A 162 -9.61 32.00 15.91
N HIS A 163 -8.40 32.50 16.20
CA HIS A 163 -7.34 31.88 17.02
C HIS A 163 -7.80 31.34 18.38
N PHE A 164 -7.28 30.16 18.71
CA PHE A 164 -7.41 29.49 20.00
C PHE A 164 -6.56 30.18 21.08
N LYS A 165 -7.20 30.95 21.96
CA LYS A 165 -6.93 30.79 23.38
C LYS A 165 -8.00 29.85 23.94
N ASP A 166 -7.59 29.04 24.91
CA ASP A 166 -8.37 28.10 25.73
C ASP A 166 -8.36 26.64 25.29
N SER A 167 -7.29 25.97 25.74
CA SER A 167 -7.16 24.53 25.88
C SER A 167 -7.73 24.07 27.23
N SER A 168 -8.96 24.43 27.57
CA SER A 168 -9.64 23.85 28.74
C SER A 168 -11.13 23.63 28.49
N LEU A 169 -11.60 22.44 28.89
CA LEU A 169 -12.99 21.99 29.04
C LEU A 169 -13.68 21.36 27.81
N THR A 170 -13.44 20.05 27.62
CA THR A 170 -14.44 19.09 27.13
C THR A 170 -14.14 17.69 27.72
N LYS A 171 -15.20 16.95 28.10
CA LYS A 171 -15.14 15.70 28.89
C LYS A 171 -14.47 14.54 28.14
N SER A 172 -13.89 13.61 28.90
CA SER A 172 -12.81 12.67 28.58
C SER A 172 -13.04 11.62 27.48
N SER A 173 -14.27 11.36 27.02
CA SER A 173 -14.53 10.33 25.98
C SER A 173 -14.57 10.89 24.55
N ASP A 174 -15.03 12.14 24.35
CA ASP A 174 -15.08 12.80 23.03
C ASP A 174 -13.75 13.49 22.66
N VAL A 175 -12.81 13.55 23.60
CA VAL A 175 -11.50 14.23 23.49
C VAL A 175 -10.54 13.53 22.54
N LEU A 176 -10.67 12.21 22.33
CA LEU A 176 -9.77 11.48 21.45
C LEU A 176 -10.11 11.68 19.97
N ALA A 177 -11.39 11.58 19.58
CA ALA A 177 -11.78 11.60 18.17
C ALA A 177 -11.55 12.97 17.50
N ASN A 178 -11.78 14.07 18.23
CA ASN A 178 -11.71 15.43 17.68
C ASN A 178 -10.27 15.96 17.49
N ARG A 179 -9.24 15.24 17.99
CA ARG A 179 -7.83 15.65 17.90
C ARG A 179 -7.03 14.92 16.83
N ASN A 180 -7.63 13.94 16.15
CA ASN A 180 -6.90 13.06 15.23
C ASN A 180 -6.35 13.83 14.02
N TYR A 181 -7.11 14.81 13.51
CA TYR A 181 -6.71 15.60 12.33
C TYR A 181 -5.85 16.82 12.65
N LEU A 182 -5.62 17.13 13.94
CA LEU A 182 -4.81 18.28 14.33
C LEU A 182 -3.34 18.03 14.00
N ALA A 183 -2.74 19.02 13.34
CA ALA A 183 -1.31 19.03 13.08
C ALA A 183 -0.50 19.07 14.39
N PRO A 184 0.75 18.56 14.40
CA PRO A 184 1.61 18.53 15.58
C PRO A 184 1.73 19.90 16.26
N GLU A 185 1.94 20.96 15.48
CA GLU A 185 2.07 22.34 15.97
C GLU A 185 0.77 22.90 16.59
N GLN A 186 -0.40 22.36 16.21
CA GLN A 186 -1.69 22.72 16.82
C GLN A 186 -1.90 22.04 18.17
N LYS A 187 -1.19 20.93 18.45
CA LYS A 187 -1.27 20.20 19.72
C LYS A 187 -0.41 20.86 20.82
N THR A 188 0.56 21.69 20.44
CA THR A 188 1.44 22.40 21.38
C THR A 188 0.70 23.54 22.09
N LYS A 189 0.68 23.50 23.43
CA LYS A 189 0.08 24.58 24.24
C LYS A 189 0.80 25.91 23.99
N GLY A 190 0.03 26.98 23.82
CA GLY A 190 0.56 28.35 23.64
C GLY A 190 0.96 28.71 22.20
N ASN A 191 1.02 27.75 21.28
CA ASN A 191 1.50 27.94 19.90
C ASN A 191 0.43 28.44 18.91
N ALA A 192 -0.71 28.90 19.42
CA ALA A 192 -1.86 29.18 18.57
C ALA A 192 -1.63 30.33 17.57
N LYS A 193 -0.70 31.26 17.86
CA LYS A 193 -0.39 32.41 16.99
C LYS A 193 0.49 32.03 15.79
N ASP A 194 1.24 30.94 15.88
CA ASP A 194 2.23 30.54 14.89
C ASP A 194 1.74 29.40 13.98
N ILE A 195 0.44 29.10 14.00
CA ILE A 195 -0.18 28.08 13.13
C ILE A 195 -0.24 28.60 11.69
N LYS A 196 0.51 27.92 10.81
CA LYS A 196 0.61 28.21 9.37
C LYS A 196 -0.48 27.49 8.57
N LYS A 197 -0.62 27.88 7.29
CA LYS A 197 -1.50 27.23 6.30
C LYS A 197 -1.22 25.73 6.15
N SER A 198 0.02 25.31 6.42
CA SER A 198 0.46 23.91 6.38
C SER A 198 -0.21 23.01 7.42
N ALA A 199 -0.90 23.55 8.43
CA ALA A 199 -1.75 22.78 9.34
C ALA A 199 -2.98 22.19 8.62
N ASP A 200 -3.59 22.94 7.70
CA ASP A 200 -4.71 22.44 6.89
C ASP A 200 -4.23 21.33 5.94
N ILE A 201 -3.00 21.43 5.42
CA ILE A 201 -2.39 20.41 4.55
C ILE A 201 -2.19 19.09 5.30
N TYR A 202 -1.76 19.15 6.55
CA TYR A 202 -1.64 17.97 7.40
C TYR A 202 -2.97 17.24 7.56
N ALA A 203 -4.04 17.98 7.90
CA ALA A 203 -5.38 17.42 8.03
C ALA A 203 -5.88 16.80 6.71
N LEU A 204 -5.64 17.47 5.58
CA LEU A 204 -5.95 16.93 4.25
C LEU A 204 -5.23 15.62 3.96
N GLY A 205 -3.96 15.49 4.35
CA GLY A 205 -3.17 14.27 4.12
C GLY A 205 -3.74 13.07 4.88
N LEU A 206 -4.16 13.32 6.12
CA LEU A 206 -4.83 12.31 6.94
C LEU A 206 -6.18 11.88 6.34
N ILE A 207 -6.98 12.84 5.86
CA ILE A 207 -8.28 12.55 5.22
C ILE A 207 -8.08 11.80 3.89
N LEU A 208 -7.11 12.21 3.07
CA LEU A 208 -6.77 11.50 1.84
C LEU A 208 -6.43 10.04 2.15
N ASN A 209 -5.57 9.76 3.13
CA ASN A 209 -5.26 8.39 3.52
C ASN A 209 -6.48 7.63 4.01
N GLU A 210 -7.28 8.22 4.90
CA GLU A 210 -8.45 7.58 5.49
C GLU A 210 -9.53 7.26 4.46
N CYS A 211 -9.74 8.13 3.47
CA CYS A 211 -10.67 7.90 2.37
C CYS A 211 -10.40 6.58 1.63
N PHE A 212 -9.13 6.19 1.50
CA PHE A 212 -8.75 4.94 0.84
C PHE A 212 -8.67 3.78 1.83
N THR A 213 -8.00 3.97 2.96
CA THR A 213 -7.67 2.86 3.89
C THR A 213 -8.79 2.51 4.86
N LYS A 214 -9.81 3.37 4.94
CA LYS A 214 -10.95 3.28 5.87
C LYS A 214 -10.54 3.29 7.35
N LYS A 215 -9.27 3.63 7.62
CA LYS A 215 -8.70 3.67 8.95
C LYS A 215 -8.17 5.08 9.20
N ASN A 216 -8.54 5.63 10.35
CA ASN A 216 -8.00 6.90 10.77
C ASN A 216 -6.48 6.77 10.97
N PRO A 217 -5.66 7.54 10.25
CA PRO A 217 -4.21 7.53 10.41
C PRO A 217 -3.84 8.18 11.76
N ALA A 218 -3.70 7.36 12.80
CA ALA A 218 -3.26 7.80 14.12
C ALA A 218 -1.91 7.17 14.49
N GLY A 219 -0.97 8.00 14.98
CA GLY A 219 0.37 7.57 15.41
C GLY A 219 1.45 7.69 14.33
N SER A 220 2.62 7.09 14.58
CA SER A 220 3.80 7.15 13.69
C SER A 220 3.80 6.12 12.56
N SER A 221 2.79 5.25 12.49
CA SER A 221 2.62 4.25 11.43
C SER A 221 1.14 4.10 11.08
N PHE A 222 0.75 4.56 9.90
CA PHE A 222 -0.62 4.41 9.38
C PHE A 222 -0.65 3.39 8.23
N LYS A 223 -1.83 2.85 7.94
CA LYS A 223 -2.03 1.91 6.82
C LYS A 223 -1.74 2.67 5.53
N LEU A 224 -0.99 2.05 4.62
CA LEU A 224 -0.72 2.63 3.30
C LEU A 224 -1.92 2.42 2.37
N ILE A 225 -2.19 3.40 1.50
CA ILE A 225 -3.18 3.36 0.43
C ILE A 225 -2.88 2.17 -0.48
N ALA A 226 -1.61 1.94 -0.83
CA ALA A 226 -1.19 0.84 -1.70
C ALA A 226 -1.59 -0.56 -1.23
N LYS A 227 -1.97 -0.73 0.06
CA LYS A 227 -2.44 -2.03 0.57
C LYS A 227 -3.84 -2.40 0.11
N ASP A 228 -4.71 -1.40 -0.06
CA ASP A 228 -6.11 -1.60 -0.45
C ASP A 228 -6.38 -1.12 -1.89
N TYR A 229 -5.61 -0.13 -2.34
CA TYR A 229 -5.71 0.48 -3.67
C TYR A 229 -4.33 0.55 -4.31
N PRO A 230 -3.78 -0.60 -4.75
CA PRO A 230 -2.38 -0.68 -5.14
C PRO A 230 -2.00 0.16 -6.35
N LEU A 231 -2.94 0.39 -7.28
CA LEU A 231 -2.76 1.30 -8.42
C LEU A 231 -2.45 2.74 -8.01
N TYR A 232 -2.84 3.13 -6.78
CA TYR A 232 -2.71 4.49 -6.27
C TYR A 232 -1.55 4.62 -5.28
N PHE A 233 -0.53 3.75 -5.36
CA PHE A 233 0.59 3.75 -4.42
C PHE A 233 1.37 5.07 -4.34
N GLN A 234 1.43 5.86 -5.43
CA GLN A 234 2.09 7.17 -5.39
C GLN A 234 1.40 8.16 -4.46
N LEU A 235 0.13 7.93 -4.13
CA LEU A 235 -0.57 8.74 -3.14
C LEU A 235 -0.01 8.56 -1.73
N ASP A 236 0.66 7.44 -1.43
CA ASP A 236 1.33 7.25 -0.13
C ASP A 236 2.49 8.23 0.05
N THR A 237 3.28 8.48 -1.01
CA THR A 237 4.33 9.51 -0.99
C THR A 237 3.74 10.90 -0.80
N LEU A 238 2.65 11.22 -1.51
CA LEU A 238 1.98 12.51 -1.36
C LEU A 238 1.44 12.71 0.07
N VAL A 239 0.81 11.68 0.66
CA VAL A 239 0.36 11.71 2.05
C VAL A 239 1.54 11.92 3.00
N ALA A 240 2.68 11.28 2.76
CA ALA A 240 3.88 11.48 3.57
C ALA A 240 4.34 12.94 3.53
N ASP A 241 4.42 13.55 2.34
CA ASP A 241 4.81 14.96 2.17
C ASP A 241 3.83 15.93 2.82
N MET A 242 2.54 15.60 2.84
CA MET A 242 1.50 16.39 3.51
C MET A 242 1.56 16.26 5.03
N THR A 243 2.05 15.14 5.55
CA THR A 243 2.02 14.79 6.99
C THR A 243 3.39 14.88 7.68
N ILE A 244 4.38 15.50 7.03
CA ILE A 244 5.69 15.83 7.62
C ILE A 244 5.49 16.56 8.95
N GLN A 245 6.26 16.22 9.98
CA GLN A 245 6.07 16.80 11.31
C GLN A 245 6.44 18.29 11.34
N ASN A 246 7.52 18.68 10.65
CA ASN A 246 7.92 20.08 10.51
C ASN A 246 6.96 20.85 9.56
N PRO A 247 6.23 21.88 10.02
CA PRO A 247 5.28 22.61 9.20
C PRO A 247 5.91 23.40 8.05
N ASP A 248 7.22 23.69 8.09
CA ASP A 248 7.93 24.42 7.03
C ASP A 248 8.45 23.54 5.90
N GLU A 249 8.49 22.21 6.11
CA GLU A 249 8.89 21.22 5.11
C GLU A 249 7.69 20.60 4.38
N ARG A 250 6.46 20.85 4.86
CA ARG A 250 5.23 20.34 4.20
C ARG A 250 5.02 21.02 2.86
N CYS A 251 4.56 20.23 1.89
CA CYS A 251 4.16 20.73 0.58
C CYS A 251 3.02 21.77 0.66
N SER A 252 2.91 22.61 -0.38
CA SER A 252 1.82 23.59 -0.47
C SER A 252 0.54 22.97 -1.02
N ILE A 253 -0.61 23.65 -0.83
CA ILE A 253 -1.88 23.18 -1.42
C ILE A 253 -1.82 23.07 -2.96
N ASN A 254 -1.00 23.88 -3.63
CA ASN A 254 -0.83 23.78 -5.08
C ASN A 254 -0.07 22.51 -5.46
N ASP A 255 0.97 22.17 -4.72
CA ASP A 255 1.74 20.93 -4.93
C ASP A 255 0.85 19.71 -4.73
N VAL A 256 -0.01 19.72 -3.71
CA VAL A 256 -1.00 18.66 -3.48
C VAL A 256 -1.95 18.51 -4.66
N ILE A 257 -2.50 19.61 -5.19
CA ILE A 257 -3.42 19.56 -6.33
C ILE A 257 -2.70 19.05 -7.59
N VAL A 258 -1.47 19.51 -7.83
CA VAL A 258 -0.67 19.08 -8.98
C VAL A 258 -0.34 17.59 -8.86
N GLY A 259 0.16 17.14 -7.72
CA GLY A 259 0.48 15.74 -7.46
C GLY A 259 -0.75 14.84 -7.58
N LEU A 260 -1.87 15.22 -6.98
CA LEU A 260 -3.11 14.42 -7.05
C LEU A 260 -3.65 14.33 -8.49
N LYS A 261 -3.69 15.45 -9.23
CA LYS A 261 -4.13 15.46 -10.62
C LYS A 261 -3.21 14.66 -11.54
N TYR A 262 -1.89 14.85 -11.41
CA TYR A 262 -0.92 14.15 -12.23
C TYR A 262 -1.04 12.64 -12.05
N ASN A 263 -1.05 12.16 -10.80
CA ASN A 263 -1.16 10.73 -10.52
C ASN A 263 -2.51 10.17 -11.00
N TYR A 264 -3.61 10.87 -10.73
CA TYR A 264 -4.94 10.44 -11.15
C TYR A 264 -5.09 10.35 -12.67
N GLU A 265 -4.69 11.39 -13.41
CA GLU A 265 -4.78 11.39 -14.87
C GLU A 265 -3.80 10.40 -15.51
N LYS A 266 -2.61 10.20 -14.93
CA LYS A 266 -1.66 9.18 -15.38
C LYS A 266 -2.26 7.78 -15.26
N ILE A 267 -2.81 7.42 -14.11
CA ILE A 267 -3.46 6.11 -13.90
C ILE A 267 -4.62 5.93 -14.87
N LYS A 268 -5.48 6.96 -14.99
CA LYS A 268 -6.65 6.92 -15.88
C LYS A 268 -6.25 6.73 -17.35
N ARG A 269 -5.23 7.45 -17.82
CA ARG A 269 -4.69 7.30 -19.18
C ARG A 269 -4.14 5.89 -19.40
N ASN A 270 -3.31 5.40 -18.50
CA ASN A 270 -2.73 4.05 -18.62
C ASN A 270 -3.81 2.96 -18.60
N LEU A 271 -4.85 3.11 -17.77
CA LEU A 271 -6.02 2.22 -17.79
C LEU A 271 -6.74 2.27 -19.12
N GLN A 272 -6.94 3.47 -19.69
CA GLN A 272 -7.58 3.62 -20.98
C GLN A 272 -6.77 2.97 -22.10
N GLU A 273 -5.47 3.25 -22.19
CA GLU A 273 -4.54 2.66 -23.16
C GLU A 273 -4.53 1.13 -23.07
N THR A 274 -4.47 0.58 -21.85
CA THR A 274 -4.52 -0.88 -21.63
C THR A 274 -5.86 -1.47 -22.07
N ARG A 275 -6.98 -0.78 -21.84
CA ARG A 275 -8.31 -1.26 -22.25
C ARG A 275 -8.47 -1.26 -23.76
N GLU A 276 -8.02 -0.19 -24.43
CA GLU A 276 -8.06 -0.08 -25.89
C GLU A 276 -7.25 -1.22 -26.51
N ARG A 277 -6.03 -1.45 -26.02
CA ARG A 277 -5.20 -2.57 -26.46
C ARG A 277 -5.88 -3.93 -26.27
N LEU A 278 -6.46 -4.20 -25.08
CA LEU A 278 -7.13 -5.48 -24.81
C LEU A 278 -8.41 -5.68 -25.64
N LEU A 279 -9.01 -4.60 -26.16
CA LEU A 279 -10.18 -4.67 -27.06
C LEU A 279 -9.79 -4.91 -28.53
N GLU A 280 -8.52 -4.68 -28.88
CA GLU A 280 -7.97 -5.03 -30.20
C GLU A 280 -7.66 -6.54 -30.33
N ASP A 281 -7.43 -7.22 -29.19
CA ASP A 281 -7.22 -8.67 -29.14
C ASP A 281 -8.49 -9.45 -29.54
N GLU A 282 -8.31 -10.63 -30.14
CA GLU A 282 -9.42 -11.55 -30.43
C GLU A 282 -10.08 -12.04 -29.14
N TYR A 283 -11.42 -12.08 -29.12
CA TYR A 283 -12.23 -12.57 -28.01
C TYR A 283 -13.34 -13.53 -28.49
N PRO A 284 -13.88 -14.42 -27.62
CA PRO A 284 -14.84 -15.44 -28.02
C PRO A 284 -16.10 -14.90 -28.69
N GLU A 285 -16.54 -15.56 -29.77
CA GLU A 285 -17.83 -15.27 -30.39
C GLU A 285 -18.98 -15.51 -29.40
N GLY A 286 -19.93 -14.57 -29.34
CA GLY A 286 -21.11 -14.68 -28.48
C GLY A 286 -20.98 -14.10 -27.07
N ILE A 287 -19.81 -13.58 -26.67
CA ILE A 287 -19.69 -12.84 -25.40
C ILE A 287 -20.53 -11.56 -25.41
N SER A 288 -21.33 -11.33 -24.36
CA SER A 288 -22.13 -10.10 -24.27
C SER A 288 -21.24 -8.87 -24.05
N GLN A 289 -21.57 -7.74 -24.66
CA GLN A 289 -20.79 -6.50 -24.50
C GLN A 289 -20.67 -6.06 -23.02
N LYS A 290 -21.70 -6.33 -22.21
CA LYS A 290 -21.70 -6.03 -20.78
C LYS A 290 -20.65 -6.87 -20.03
N LEU A 291 -20.57 -8.16 -20.33
CA LEU A 291 -19.59 -9.07 -19.74
C LEU A 291 -18.17 -8.75 -20.22
N LEU A 292 -18.00 -8.53 -21.53
CA LEU A 292 -16.73 -8.10 -22.13
C LEU A 292 -16.19 -6.83 -21.45
N ASN A 293 -17.02 -5.79 -21.32
CA ASN A 293 -16.62 -4.55 -20.66
C ASN A 293 -16.23 -4.75 -19.18
N LYS A 294 -16.85 -5.71 -18.49
CA LYS A 294 -16.53 -6.06 -17.09
C LYS A 294 -15.17 -6.78 -17.01
N ILE A 295 -14.92 -7.75 -17.88
CA ILE A 295 -13.66 -8.49 -17.96
C ILE A 295 -12.52 -7.55 -18.34
N ILE A 296 -12.69 -6.74 -19.39
CA ILE A 296 -11.68 -5.78 -19.86
C ILE A 296 -11.39 -4.74 -18.77
N LYS A 297 -12.41 -4.29 -18.01
CA LYS A 297 -12.19 -3.42 -16.85
C LYS A 297 -11.24 -4.08 -15.86
N GLN A 298 -11.58 -5.28 -15.40
CA GLN A 298 -10.80 -5.99 -14.40
C GLN A 298 -9.39 -6.29 -14.91
N ALA A 299 -9.28 -6.80 -16.14
CA ALA A 299 -8.00 -7.12 -16.76
C ALA A 299 -7.08 -5.91 -16.90
N SER A 300 -7.62 -4.73 -17.21
CA SER A 300 -6.83 -3.50 -17.27
C SER A 300 -6.28 -3.08 -15.90
N GLU A 301 -7.07 -3.22 -14.84
CA GLU A 301 -6.65 -2.92 -13.47
C GLU A 301 -5.59 -3.93 -12.98
N ASP A 302 -5.81 -5.21 -13.28
CA ASP A 302 -4.94 -6.33 -12.94
C ASP A 302 -3.56 -6.23 -13.59
N ILE A 303 -3.51 -5.97 -14.90
CA ILE A 303 -2.26 -5.82 -15.66
C ILE A 303 -1.48 -4.59 -15.18
N LEU A 304 -2.14 -3.45 -14.95
CA LEU A 304 -1.47 -2.24 -14.49
C LEU A 304 -0.94 -2.39 -13.06
N PHE A 305 -1.65 -3.13 -12.21
CA PHE A 305 -1.15 -3.45 -10.89
C PHE A 305 0.01 -4.43 -10.93
N ALA A 306 -0.06 -5.44 -11.79
CA ALA A 306 1.05 -6.36 -12.06
C ALA A 306 2.32 -5.64 -12.50
N LYS A 307 2.20 -4.69 -13.44
CA LYS A 307 3.29 -3.78 -13.81
C LYS A 307 3.89 -3.09 -12.59
N THR A 308 3.05 -2.55 -11.72
CA THR A 308 3.49 -1.85 -10.51
C THR A 308 4.31 -2.76 -9.59
N ILE A 309 3.87 -4.00 -9.37
CA ILE A 309 4.63 -5.00 -8.58
C ILE A 309 5.95 -5.34 -9.27
N PHE A 310 5.90 -5.55 -10.58
CA PHE A 310 7.06 -5.93 -11.37
C PHE A 310 8.16 -4.86 -11.33
N GLU A 311 7.80 -3.58 -11.45
CA GLU A 311 8.75 -2.47 -11.47
C GLU A 311 9.24 -2.05 -10.07
N ASN A 312 8.35 -2.02 -9.07
CA ASN A 312 8.59 -1.27 -7.83
C ASN A 312 8.76 -2.15 -6.57
N LYS A 313 8.56 -3.46 -6.66
CA LYS A 313 8.64 -4.36 -5.51
C LYS A 313 9.82 -5.31 -5.62
N SER A 314 10.43 -5.70 -4.49
CA SER A 314 11.39 -6.81 -4.49
C SER A 314 10.70 -8.17 -4.74
N VAL A 315 11.48 -9.24 -4.93
CA VAL A 315 10.93 -10.59 -5.05
C VAL A 315 10.20 -10.99 -3.75
N GLU A 316 10.78 -10.65 -2.60
CA GLU A 316 10.24 -10.93 -1.27
C GLU A 316 8.96 -10.14 -0.99
N GLU A 317 8.89 -8.88 -1.45
CA GLU A 317 7.67 -8.10 -1.37
C GLU A 317 6.57 -8.64 -2.28
N ALA A 318 6.92 -9.12 -3.48
CA ALA A 318 5.98 -9.74 -4.40
C ALA A 318 5.39 -11.05 -3.83
N ARG A 319 6.16 -11.81 -3.05
CA ARG A 319 5.69 -13.05 -2.36
C ARG A 319 4.60 -12.82 -1.31
N LYS A 320 4.34 -11.57 -0.91
CA LYS A 320 3.28 -11.23 0.05
C LYS A 320 1.89 -11.24 -0.60
N TYR A 321 1.82 -11.15 -1.93
CA TYR A 321 0.56 -11.17 -2.66
C TYR A 321 0.17 -12.59 -3.02
N HIS A 322 -1.13 -12.89 -2.92
CA HIS A 322 -1.64 -14.21 -3.24
C HIS A 322 -1.56 -14.46 -4.75
N PRO A 323 -0.91 -15.53 -5.22
CA PRO A 323 -0.69 -15.76 -6.65
C PRO A 323 -1.99 -15.96 -7.43
N ASN A 324 -3.06 -16.40 -6.78
CA ASN A 324 -4.37 -16.61 -7.40
C ASN A 324 -5.35 -15.44 -7.20
N TRP A 325 -4.86 -14.26 -6.79
CA TRP A 325 -5.71 -13.06 -6.75
C TRP A 325 -6.30 -12.79 -8.15
N HIS A 326 -7.62 -12.54 -8.19
CA HIS A 326 -8.40 -12.38 -9.41
C HIS A 326 -8.23 -13.50 -10.45
N MET A 327 -8.06 -14.75 -10.00
CA MET A 327 -7.84 -15.92 -10.87
C MET A 327 -8.97 -16.29 -11.85
N LYS A 328 -10.09 -15.56 -11.82
CA LYS A 328 -11.21 -15.71 -12.78
C LYS A 328 -10.78 -15.35 -14.21
N ILE A 329 -9.80 -14.48 -14.35
CA ILE A 329 -9.21 -14.13 -15.65
C ILE A 329 -7.90 -14.88 -15.77
N GLY A 330 -7.78 -15.65 -16.85
CA GLY A 330 -6.51 -16.23 -17.28
C GLY A 330 -5.71 -15.20 -18.07
N TYR A 331 -4.40 -15.21 -17.90
CA TYR A 331 -3.48 -14.36 -18.65
C TYR A 331 -2.43 -15.22 -19.34
N LYS A 332 -1.88 -14.70 -20.43
CA LYS A 332 -0.76 -15.30 -21.14
C LYS A 332 0.25 -14.23 -21.52
N VAL A 333 1.53 -14.60 -21.45
CA VAL A 333 2.62 -13.79 -21.99
C VAL A 333 2.76 -13.99 -23.49
N ASP A 334 3.36 -13.03 -24.19
CA ASP A 334 3.70 -13.16 -25.60
C ASP A 334 4.97 -14.02 -25.84
N GLY A 335 5.31 -14.22 -27.11
CA GLY A 335 6.47 -15.02 -27.49
C GLY A 335 7.80 -14.45 -26.99
N PHE A 336 7.93 -13.12 -26.91
CA PHE A 336 9.14 -12.47 -26.42
C PHE A 336 9.38 -12.80 -24.94
N LEU A 337 8.41 -12.55 -24.07
CA LEU A 337 8.54 -12.84 -22.64
C LEU A 337 8.67 -14.34 -22.37
N PHE A 338 7.95 -15.18 -23.13
CA PHE A 338 8.09 -16.63 -23.03
C PHE A 338 9.51 -17.09 -23.35
N ASN A 339 10.08 -16.61 -24.47
CA ASN A 339 11.43 -16.98 -24.89
C ASN A 339 12.49 -16.44 -23.92
N LEU A 340 12.32 -15.22 -23.41
CA LEU A 340 13.20 -14.64 -22.39
C LEU A 340 13.20 -15.47 -21.11
N TYR A 341 12.03 -15.87 -20.62
CA TYR A 341 11.91 -16.77 -19.48
C TYR A 341 12.66 -18.08 -19.73
N MET A 342 12.44 -18.71 -20.90
CA MET A 342 13.09 -19.97 -21.24
C MET A 342 14.62 -19.83 -21.30
N GLN A 343 15.14 -18.74 -21.87
CA GLN A 343 16.57 -18.50 -21.91
C GLN A 343 17.17 -18.28 -20.50
N GLU A 344 16.48 -17.56 -19.61
CA GLU A 344 16.92 -17.36 -18.22
C GLU A 344 16.95 -18.69 -17.44
N GLU A 345 15.92 -19.55 -17.59
CA GLU A 345 15.89 -20.88 -16.97
C GLU A 345 17.04 -21.77 -17.48
N ILE A 346 17.26 -21.82 -18.81
CA ILE A 346 18.37 -22.57 -19.40
C ILE A 346 19.71 -22.05 -18.87
N PHE A 347 19.85 -20.73 -18.75
CA PHE A 347 21.07 -20.12 -18.23
C PHE A 347 21.31 -20.46 -16.75
N GLU A 348 20.25 -20.52 -15.94
CA GLU A 348 20.32 -20.93 -14.53
C GLU A 348 20.62 -22.42 -14.32
N GLU A 349 20.44 -23.28 -15.32
CA GLU A 349 20.98 -24.66 -15.29
C GLU A 349 22.48 -24.69 -15.58
N CYS A 350 22.96 -23.85 -16.52
CA CYS A 350 24.37 -23.82 -16.92
C CYS A 350 25.28 -23.13 -15.88
N LYS A 351 24.87 -21.97 -15.38
CA LYS A 351 25.73 -21.07 -14.57
C LYS A 351 26.20 -21.70 -13.24
N PRO A 352 25.35 -22.37 -12.44
CA PRO A 352 25.79 -22.98 -11.19
C PRO A 352 26.80 -24.11 -11.40
N LYS A 353 26.64 -24.93 -12.45
CA LYS A 353 27.57 -26.02 -12.79
C LYS A 353 28.93 -25.48 -13.18
N PHE A 354 28.95 -24.48 -14.05
CA PHE A 354 30.18 -23.75 -14.39
C PHE A 354 30.87 -23.15 -13.15
N ASN A 355 30.11 -22.49 -12.27
CA ASN A 355 30.69 -21.88 -11.07
C ASN A 355 31.25 -22.93 -10.11
N TYR A 356 30.57 -24.07 -9.97
CA TYR A 356 31.05 -25.19 -9.14
C TYR A 356 32.39 -25.72 -9.64
N GLU A 357 32.49 -26.02 -10.94
CA GLU A 357 33.73 -26.50 -11.56
C GLU A 357 34.85 -25.44 -11.49
N SER A 358 34.51 -24.17 -11.74
CA SER A 358 35.45 -23.05 -11.67
C SER A 358 36.02 -22.85 -10.27
N ASN A 359 35.23 -23.09 -9.21
CA ASN A 359 35.72 -23.01 -7.83
C ASN A 359 36.72 -24.13 -7.50
N GLY A 360 36.62 -25.27 -8.17
CA GLY A 360 37.59 -26.38 -8.07
C GLY A 360 38.85 -26.15 -8.90
N TYR A 361 38.84 -25.19 -9.82
CA TYR A 361 39.96 -24.89 -10.71
C TYR A 361 41.08 -24.16 -9.95
N THR A 362 42.09 -24.91 -9.54
CA THR A 362 43.24 -24.44 -8.76
C THR A 362 44.54 -24.94 -9.40
N ASN A 363 45.69 -24.53 -8.86
CA ASN A 363 46.99 -25.01 -9.34
C ASN A 363 47.19 -26.54 -9.21
N GLU A 364 46.36 -27.22 -8.41
CA GLU A 364 46.48 -28.66 -8.12
C GLU A 364 45.37 -29.50 -8.77
N GLN A 365 44.24 -28.89 -9.13
CA GLN A 365 43.09 -29.55 -9.73
C GLN A 365 42.58 -28.73 -10.91
N THR A 366 42.64 -29.32 -12.10
CA THR A 366 42.09 -28.74 -13.33
C THR A 366 40.86 -29.55 -13.75
N TYR A 367 39.93 -28.90 -14.45
CA TYR A 367 38.84 -29.57 -15.16
C TYR A 367 39.07 -29.43 -16.67
N THR A 368 38.44 -30.30 -17.45
CA THR A 368 38.54 -30.27 -18.92
C THR A 368 37.19 -29.86 -19.52
N PRO A 369 37.06 -28.65 -20.10
CA PRO A 369 35.84 -28.24 -20.78
C PRO A 369 35.61 -29.06 -22.07
N LEU A 370 34.46 -28.86 -22.71
CA LEU A 370 34.19 -29.48 -24.00
C LEU A 370 35.24 -29.10 -25.06
N ASN A 371 36.05 -30.08 -25.48
CA ASN A 371 36.86 -29.98 -26.70
C ASN A 371 35.98 -29.95 -27.97
N LEU A 372 35.69 -28.75 -28.49
CA LEU A 372 34.92 -28.56 -29.73
C LEU A 372 35.75 -28.66 -31.02
N VAL A 373 37.06 -28.90 -30.92
CA VAL A 373 37.96 -28.97 -32.09
C VAL A 373 38.09 -30.40 -32.59
N ASP A 374 38.51 -31.31 -31.70
CA ASP A 374 38.95 -32.66 -32.08
C ASP A 374 38.07 -33.79 -31.50
N ASN A 375 37.05 -33.47 -30.71
CA ASN A 375 36.17 -34.48 -30.10
C ASN A 375 34.74 -34.42 -30.68
N GLU A 376 34.37 -35.43 -31.46
CA GLU A 376 33.05 -35.53 -32.11
C GLU A 376 31.89 -35.72 -31.13
N GLU A 377 32.10 -36.44 -30.01
CA GLU A 377 31.06 -36.59 -28.98
C GLU A 377 30.73 -35.24 -28.35
N HIS A 378 31.76 -34.46 -28.03
CA HIS A 378 31.59 -33.11 -27.48
C HIS A 378 30.91 -32.16 -28.47
N LYS A 379 31.22 -32.26 -29.77
CA LYS A 379 30.51 -31.51 -30.81
C LYS A 379 29.03 -31.88 -30.87
N GLN A 380 28.68 -33.15 -30.73
CA GLN A 380 27.29 -33.59 -30.68
C GLN A 380 26.56 -33.06 -29.45
N ILE A 381 27.18 -33.13 -28.27
CA ILE A 381 26.64 -32.56 -27.02
C ILE A 381 26.40 -31.05 -27.17
N TYR A 382 27.37 -30.33 -27.73
CA TYR A 382 27.25 -28.89 -27.97
C TYR A 382 26.19 -28.55 -29.03
N GLN A 383 26.02 -29.38 -30.05
CA GLN A 383 24.95 -29.19 -31.04
C GLN A 383 23.57 -29.34 -30.42
N GLN A 384 23.36 -30.28 -29.49
CA GLN A 384 22.08 -30.44 -28.80
C GLN A 384 21.68 -29.20 -28.01
N ILE A 385 22.58 -28.57 -27.25
CA ILE A 385 22.23 -27.33 -26.53
C ILE A 385 21.93 -26.19 -27.51
N LYS A 386 22.65 -26.13 -28.63
CA LYS A 386 22.40 -25.11 -29.67
C LYS A 386 21.01 -25.27 -30.28
N ASP A 387 20.59 -26.50 -30.54
CA ASP A 387 19.26 -26.81 -31.05
C ASP A 387 18.18 -26.43 -30.02
N ILE A 388 18.40 -26.71 -28.73
CA ILE A 388 17.49 -26.31 -27.65
C ILE A 388 17.35 -24.78 -27.57
N VAL A 389 18.48 -24.05 -27.50
CA VAL A 389 18.48 -22.59 -27.38
C VAL A 389 17.84 -21.93 -28.60
N SER A 390 18.03 -22.50 -29.79
CA SER A 390 17.44 -21.97 -31.03
C SER A 390 15.91 -22.02 -31.09
N GLN A 391 15.27 -22.83 -30.24
CA GLN A 391 13.81 -22.88 -30.13
C GLN A 391 13.22 -21.62 -29.47
N TYR A 392 14.06 -20.82 -28.78
CA TYR A 392 13.64 -19.64 -28.03
C TYR A 392 14.39 -18.39 -28.50
N PRO A 393 14.20 -17.94 -29.77
CA PRO A 393 14.94 -16.82 -30.34
C PRO A 393 14.53 -15.46 -29.72
N LEU A 394 15.52 -14.56 -29.58
CA LEU A 394 15.37 -13.15 -29.17
C LEU A 394 16.14 -12.24 -30.15
N ASN A 395 15.77 -12.33 -31.43
CA ASN A 395 16.63 -11.92 -32.54
C ASN A 395 16.28 -10.54 -33.12
N ASN A 396 15.17 -9.91 -32.70
CA ASN A 396 14.81 -8.58 -33.18
C ASN A 396 15.76 -7.52 -32.61
N ARG A 397 15.93 -6.38 -33.31
CA ARG A 397 16.90 -5.32 -32.92
C ARG A 397 16.75 -4.86 -31.47
N ASN A 398 15.53 -4.83 -30.94
CA ASN A 398 15.23 -4.41 -29.57
C ASN A 398 15.36 -5.55 -28.54
N GLU A 399 15.26 -6.80 -28.98
CA GLU A 399 15.32 -8.00 -28.13
C GLU A 399 16.77 -8.46 -27.90
N LYS A 400 17.68 -8.12 -28.81
CA LYS A 400 19.09 -8.53 -28.76
C LYS A 400 19.80 -8.15 -27.46
N THR A 401 19.36 -7.09 -26.78
CA THR A 401 19.92 -6.71 -25.47
C THR A 401 19.55 -7.68 -24.35
N PHE A 402 18.49 -8.47 -24.55
CA PHE A 402 18.00 -9.49 -23.62
C PHE A 402 18.54 -10.89 -23.93
N ASP A 403 19.03 -11.10 -25.15
CA ASP A 403 19.46 -12.40 -25.65
C ASP A 403 20.64 -12.97 -24.86
N LEU A 404 20.38 -14.07 -24.15
CA LEU A 404 21.35 -14.85 -23.40
C LEU A 404 21.91 -16.01 -24.22
N SER A 405 21.46 -16.26 -25.45
CA SER A 405 21.88 -17.40 -26.27
C SER A 405 23.40 -17.58 -26.31
N GLY A 406 24.14 -16.49 -26.58
CA GLY A 406 25.60 -16.50 -26.59
C GLY A 406 26.24 -16.73 -25.23
N LYS A 407 25.64 -16.24 -24.13
CA LYS A 407 26.10 -16.52 -22.77
C LYS A 407 25.88 -17.98 -22.42
N ILE A 408 24.67 -18.52 -22.67
CA ILE A 408 24.32 -19.92 -22.44
C ILE A 408 25.33 -20.84 -23.13
N LEU A 409 25.56 -20.63 -24.43
CA LEU A 409 26.49 -21.45 -25.20
C LEU A 409 27.93 -21.38 -24.68
N LYS A 410 28.39 -20.20 -24.24
CA LYS A 410 29.72 -20.05 -23.64
C LYS A 410 29.85 -20.78 -22.30
N TYR A 411 28.88 -20.59 -21.41
CA TYR A 411 28.88 -21.25 -20.09
C TYR A 411 28.81 -22.77 -20.25
N PHE A 412 27.91 -23.25 -21.11
CA PHE A 412 27.76 -24.67 -21.39
C PHE A 412 29.03 -25.27 -22.00
N ALA A 413 29.64 -24.64 -23.00
CA ALA A 413 30.90 -25.13 -23.59
C ALA A 413 32.07 -25.15 -22.60
N SER A 414 32.00 -24.33 -21.55
CA SER A 414 33.01 -24.27 -20.51
C SER A 414 32.78 -25.28 -19.39
N CYS A 415 31.72 -26.10 -19.45
CA CYS A 415 31.48 -27.14 -18.45
C CYS A 415 32.16 -28.47 -18.83
N GLU A 416 32.35 -29.36 -17.86
CA GLU A 416 32.73 -30.75 -18.09
C GLU A 416 31.60 -31.53 -18.79
N ASP A 417 31.95 -32.58 -19.54
CA ASP A 417 31.00 -33.32 -20.40
C ASP A 417 29.87 -33.99 -19.60
N TYR A 418 30.16 -34.54 -18.41
CA TYR A 418 29.14 -35.16 -17.56
C TYR A 418 28.13 -34.15 -17.02
N HIS A 419 28.56 -32.93 -16.66
CA HIS A 419 27.64 -31.86 -16.27
C HIS A 419 26.85 -31.33 -17.47
N CYS A 420 27.46 -31.25 -18.66
CA CYS A 420 26.73 -30.94 -19.89
C CYS A 420 25.63 -31.97 -20.18
N LYS A 421 25.93 -33.27 -20.00
CA LYS A 421 24.94 -34.36 -20.12
C LYS A 421 23.83 -34.24 -19.08
N GLU A 422 24.15 -33.88 -17.83
CA GLU A 422 23.16 -33.64 -16.77
C GLU A 422 22.24 -32.46 -17.11
N ILE A 423 22.81 -31.34 -17.58
CA ILE A 423 22.04 -30.17 -18.02
C ILE A 423 21.09 -30.57 -19.15
N LEU A 424 21.59 -31.24 -20.20
CA LEU A 424 20.75 -31.68 -21.31
C LEU A 424 19.61 -32.60 -20.87
N ALA A 425 19.88 -33.56 -19.97
CA ALA A 425 18.86 -34.45 -19.43
C ALA A 425 17.74 -33.68 -18.71
N ARG A 426 18.08 -32.62 -17.96
CA ARG A 426 17.09 -31.75 -17.31
C ARG A 426 16.31 -30.90 -18.31
N LEU A 427 17.00 -30.28 -19.28
CA LEU A 427 16.35 -29.43 -20.29
C LEU A 427 15.44 -30.22 -21.23
N GLN A 428 15.76 -31.48 -21.51
CA GLN A 428 14.96 -32.38 -22.33
C GLN A 428 13.83 -33.07 -21.54
N SER A 429 13.78 -32.89 -20.22
CA SER A 429 12.65 -33.36 -19.43
C SER A 429 11.37 -32.62 -19.86
N ALA A 430 10.25 -33.33 -19.92
CA ALA A 430 8.96 -32.71 -20.23
C ALA A 430 8.53 -31.68 -19.18
N ASP A 431 9.15 -31.69 -18.00
CA ASP A 431 8.77 -30.88 -16.85
C ASP A 431 9.10 -29.39 -17.07
N LEU A 432 10.25 -29.05 -17.67
CA LEU A 432 10.63 -27.64 -17.86
C LEU A 432 9.62 -26.89 -18.74
N LEU A 433 9.35 -27.41 -19.93
CA LEU A 433 8.39 -26.80 -20.86
C LEU A 433 6.97 -26.82 -20.30
N ARG A 434 6.58 -27.90 -19.62
CA ARG A 434 5.27 -28.01 -18.97
C ARG A 434 5.11 -26.96 -17.86
N ASN A 435 6.13 -26.76 -17.04
CA ASN A 435 6.14 -25.76 -15.97
C ASN A 435 6.08 -24.34 -16.55
N ALA A 436 6.87 -24.05 -17.58
CA ALA A 436 6.85 -22.76 -18.27
C ALA A 436 5.44 -22.43 -18.79
N ARG A 437 4.80 -23.40 -19.48
CA ARG A 437 3.43 -23.24 -19.97
C ARG A 437 2.44 -23.05 -18.83
N TYR A 438 2.55 -23.82 -17.75
CA TYR A 438 1.66 -23.72 -16.60
C TYR A 438 1.75 -22.36 -15.89
N CYS A 439 2.95 -21.81 -15.77
CA CYS A 439 3.18 -20.57 -15.01
C CYS A 439 2.95 -19.30 -15.84
N LEU A 440 3.14 -19.35 -17.17
CA LEU A 440 3.13 -18.18 -18.03
C LEU A 440 1.98 -18.14 -19.04
N LEU A 441 1.34 -19.27 -19.31
CA LEU A 441 0.18 -19.38 -20.18
C LEU A 441 -1.01 -19.84 -19.34
N ASN A 442 -2.15 -19.19 -19.53
CA ASN A 442 -3.37 -19.50 -18.80
C ASN A 442 -3.25 -19.40 -17.26
N ALA A 443 -2.45 -18.45 -16.76
CA ALA A 443 -2.16 -18.27 -15.35
C ALA A 443 -2.79 -16.97 -14.80
N PRO A 444 -3.08 -16.88 -13.49
CA PRO A 444 -3.48 -15.61 -12.89
C PRO A 444 -2.35 -14.58 -12.99
N ILE A 445 -2.71 -13.30 -13.08
CA ILE A 445 -1.74 -12.23 -13.37
C ILE A 445 -0.58 -12.17 -12.37
N LEU A 446 -0.86 -12.34 -11.07
CA LEU A 446 0.18 -12.25 -10.04
C LEU A 446 1.08 -13.49 -10.00
N SER A 447 0.57 -14.64 -10.44
CA SER A 447 1.40 -15.83 -10.65
C SER A 447 2.43 -15.57 -11.74
N ILE A 448 2.01 -15.01 -12.88
CA ILE A 448 2.93 -14.65 -13.99
C ILE A 448 4.01 -13.69 -13.49
N VAL A 449 3.60 -12.57 -12.86
CA VAL A 449 4.55 -11.56 -12.36
C VAL A 449 5.54 -12.17 -11.37
N ARG A 450 5.06 -13.01 -10.45
CA ARG A 450 5.93 -13.66 -9.46
C ARG A 450 6.93 -14.58 -10.14
N THR A 451 6.48 -15.45 -11.06
CA THR A 451 7.36 -16.34 -11.83
C THR A 451 8.42 -15.54 -12.60
N LEU A 452 8.01 -14.50 -13.33
CA LEU A 452 8.95 -13.66 -14.09
C LEU A 452 9.97 -12.99 -13.17
N LYS A 453 9.56 -12.46 -12.00
CA LYS A 453 10.51 -11.83 -11.04
C LYS A 453 11.46 -12.84 -10.39
N GLU A 454 11.03 -14.07 -10.17
CA GLU A 454 11.86 -15.12 -9.56
C GLU A 454 12.89 -15.69 -10.54
N THR A 455 12.52 -15.77 -11.83
CA THR A 455 13.37 -16.34 -12.89
C THR A 455 14.28 -15.31 -13.55
N ILE A 456 13.80 -14.11 -13.88
CA ILE A 456 14.56 -13.14 -14.70
C ILE A 456 15.58 -12.40 -13.83
N LYS A 457 16.79 -12.93 -13.76
CA LYS A 457 17.87 -12.42 -12.90
C LYS A 457 18.93 -11.69 -13.71
N GLU A 458 19.34 -12.25 -14.84
CA GLU A 458 20.42 -11.66 -15.65
C GLU A 458 19.96 -10.39 -16.38
N ASN A 459 18.69 -10.36 -16.78
CA ASN A 459 18.11 -9.21 -17.47
C ASN A 459 17.33 -8.26 -16.56
N ILE A 460 17.48 -8.35 -15.23
CA ILE A 460 16.65 -7.57 -14.29
C ILE A 460 16.71 -6.05 -14.52
N ASP A 461 17.86 -5.51 -14.96
CA ASP A 461 18.00 -4.08 -15.23
C ASP A 461 17.46 -3.66 -16.60
N ASN A 462 17.50 -4.57 -17.58
CA ASN A 462 16.92 -4.34 -18.90
C ASN A 462 15.40 -4.46 -18.85
N ILE A 463 14.87 -5.43 -18.10
CA ILE A 463 13.44 -5.71 -18.04
C ILE A 463 12.65 -4.65 -17.26
N LYS A 464 13.30 -3.91 -16.36
CA LYS A 464 12.69 -2.71 -15.73
C LYS A 464 12.35 -1.60 -16.72
N LYS A 465 12.93 -1.63 -17.93
CA LYS A 465 12.65 -0.67 -19.00
C LYS A 465 11.59 -1.19 -19.99
N LEU A 466 11.14 -2.43 -19.82
CA LEU A 466 10.13 -3.06 -20.64
C LEU A 466 8.74 -2.57 -20.20
N ASN A 467 7.87 -2.30 -21.16
CA ASN A 467 6.45 -2.10 -20.89
C ASN A 467 5.79 -3.48 -20.70
N LEU A 468 5.89 -4.05 -19.50
CA LEU A 468 5.37 -5.39 -19.19
C LEU A 468 3.92 -5.58 -19.66
N GLU A 469 3.10 -4.54 -19.54
CA GLU A 469 1.69 -4.58 -19.92
C GLU A 469 1.45 -4.82 -21.42
N GLU A 470 2.43 -4.54 -22.29
CA GLU A 470 2.32 -4.76 -23.74
C GLU A 470 2.52 -6.24 -24.10
N HIS A 471 3.15 -7.01 -23.21
CA HIS A 471 3.51 -8.41 -23.44
C HIS A 471 2.57 -9.39 -22.71
N ILE A 472 1.47 -8.90 -22.13
CA ILE A 472 0.48 -9.71 -21.42
C ILE A 472 -0.90 -9.49 -22.03
N SER A 473 -1.56 -10.59 -22.39
CA SER A 473 -2.93 -10.59 -22.93
C SER A 473 -3.83 -11.53 -22.13
N ILE A 474 -5.14 -11.44 -22.36
CA ILE A 474 -6.12 -12.33 -21.74
C ILE A 474 -6.03 -13.71 -22.40
N ASP A 475 -6.02 -14.75 -21.57
CA ASP A 475 -6.26 -16.12 -22.00
C ASP A 475 -7.75 -16.43 -21.84
N TRP A 476 -8.45 -16.44 -22.97
CA TRP A 476 -9.89 -16.65 -22.99
C TRP A 476 -10.29 -18.09 -22.63
N CYS A 477 -9.42 -19.09 -22.77
CA CYS A 477 -9.75 -20.49 -22.47
C CYS A 477 -10.18 -20.71 -21.02
N ARG A 478 -9.57 -19.98 -20.06
CA ARG A 478 -9.95 -19.99 -18.64
C ARG A 478 -10.96 -18.92 -18.26
N THR A 479 -11.02 -17.84 -19.04
CA THR A 479 -11.87 -16.68 -18.73
C THR A 479 -13.33 -16.90 -19.12
N ILE A 480 -13.65 -17.95 -19.90
CA ILE A 480 -15.01 -18.28 -20.35
C ILE A 480 -16.00 -18.48 -19.17
N ASP A 481 -15.54 -19.01 -18.03
CA ASP A 481 -16.38 -19.28 -16.85
C ASP A 481 -16.34 -18.14 -15.80
N TYR A 482 -16.05 -16.90 -16.23
CA TYR A 482 -15.87 -15.73 -15.36
C TYR A 482 -17.05 -15.50 -14.38
N GLU A 483 -18.30 -15.76 -14.79
CA GLU A 483 -19.48 -15.53 -13.94
C GLU A 483 -19.76 -16.65 -12.94
N THR A 484 -19.21 -17.85 -13.14
CA THR A 484 -19.54 -19.06 -12.34
C THR A 484 -18.39 -19.54 -11.44
N ASN A 485 -17.20 -18.95 -11.55
CA ASN A 485 -16.08 -19.26 -10.65
C ASN A 485 -16.23 -18.52 -9.30
N ASP A 486 -16.37 -19.26 -8.19
CA ASP A 486 -16.48 -18.73 -6.81
C ASP A 486 -15.12 -18.49 -6.12
N ASP A 487 -14.03 -18.58 -6.87
CA ASP A 487 -12.65 -18.66 -6.39
C ASP A 487 -11.98 -17.28 -6.15
N GLU A 488 -12.65 -16.33 -5.48
CA GLU A 488 -12.00 -15.06 -5.11
C GLU A 488 -11.14 -15.21 -3.85
N THR A 489 -9.82 -15.16 -4.03
CA THR A 489 -8.87 -15.08 -2.92
C THR A 489 -8.54 -13.64 -2.56
N ALA A 490 -8.30 -13.38 -1.27
CA ALA A 490 -7.80 -12.08 -0.82
C ALA A 490 -6.48 -11.71 -1.50
N LEU A 491 -6.23 -10.41 -1.70
CA LEU A 491 -5.02 -9.91 -2.36
C LEU A 491 -3.74 -10.27 -1.59
N LEU A 492 -3.79 -10.19 -0.26
CA LEU A 492 -2.67 -10.52 0.60
C LEU A 492 -2.77 -11.98 1.05
N ASP A 493 -1.64 -12.67 0.98
CA ASP A 493 -1.51 -13.99 1.57
C ASP A 493 -1.24 -13.82 3.08
N ASP A 494 -2.28 -14.05 3.89
CA ASP A 494 -2.20 -13.95 5.36
C ASP A 494 -1.11 -14.86 5.95
N SER A 495 -0.68 -15.91 5.24
CA SER A 495 0.42 -16.78 5.66
C SER A 495 1.77 -16.05 5.71
N CYS A 496 1.99 -15.04 4.86
CA CYS A 496 3.22 -14.26 4.83
C CYS A 496 3.25 -13.21 5.96
N VAL A 497 2.10 -12.58 6.24
CA VAL A 497 1.93 -11.63 7.35
C VAL A 497 2.13 -12.34 8.69
N ASP A 498 1.65 -13.59 8.82
CA ASP A 498 1.83 -14.41 10.01
C ASP A 498 3.31 -14.77 10.25
N LYS A 499 4.09 -15.07 9.20
CA LYS A 499 5.55 -15.32 9.31
C LYS A 499 6.32 -14.11 9.84
N GLU A 500 6.06 -12.90 9.32
CA GLU A 500 6.74 -11.69 9.78
C GLU A 500 6.34 -11.32 11.23
N ASN A 501 5.07 -11.53 11.59
CA ASN A 501 4.60 -11.35 12.97
C ASN A 501 5.24 -12.36 13.92
N LYS A 502 5.33 -13.64 13.53
CA LYS A 502 6.03 -14.69 14.29
C LYS A 502 7.50 -14.34 14.53
N ILE A 503 8.21 -13.87 13.51
CA ILE A 503 9.61 -13.41 13.65
C ILE A 503 9.72 -12.26 14.65
N LYS A 504 8.83 -11.26 14.56
CA LYS A 504 8.79 -10.15 15.52
C LYS A 504 8.45 -10.61 16.94
N GLN A 505 7.57 -11.60 17.11
CA GLN A 505 7.25 -12.18 18.41
C GLN A 505 8.48 -12.89 19.00
N ILE A 506 9.19 -13.70 18.23
CA ILE A 506 10.41 -14.39 18.65
C ILE A 506 11.49 -13.38 19.06
N LEU A 507 11.71 -12.33 18.26
CA LEU A 507 12.68 -11.28 18.58
C LEU A 507 12.29 -10.46 19.81
N SER A 508 10.99 -10.17 19.98
CA SER A 508 10.48 -9.48 21.18
C SER A 508 10.69 -10.32 22.43
N GLU A 509 10.48 -11.63 22.32
CA GLU A 509 10.72 -12.58 23.39
C GLU A 509 12.23 -12.70 23.72
N PHE A 510 13.08 -12.70 22.69
CA PHE A 510 14.54 -12.64 22.87
C PHE A 510 14.94 -11.38 23.64
N GLN A 511 14.44 -10.22 23.22
CA GLN A 511 14.66 -8.95 23.91
C GLN A 511 14.16 -8.98 25.36
N ARG A 512 12.99 -9.59 25.60
CA ARG A 512 12.39 -9.68 26.93
C ARG A 512 13.23 -10.53 27.88
N GLN A 513 13.62 -11.73 27.45
CA GLN A 513 14.36 -12.71 28.25
C GLN A 513 15.82 -12.28 28.45
N TRP A 514 16.48 -11.85 27.37
CA TRP A 514 17.93 -11.63 27.35
C TRP A 514 18.33 -10.16 27.40
N LYS A 515 17.40 -9.22 27.38
CA LYS A 515 17.65 -7.76 27.44
C LYS A 515 18.61 -7.28 26.34
N ILE A 516 18.50 -7.89 25.16
CA ILE A 516 19.27 -7.51 23.96
C ILE A 516 18.64 -6.30 23.26
N ALA A 517 19.42 -5.64 22.41
CA ALA A 517 18.89 -4.74 21.41
C ALA A 517 18.92 -5.44 20.04
N TYR A 518 17.96 -5.18 19.17
CA TYR A 518 18.00 -5.69 17.81
C TYR A 518 17.52 -4.65 16.80
N ASN A 519 18.06 -4.72 15.59
CA ASN A 519 17.58 -3.95 14.45
C ASN A 519 17.67 -4.78 13.17
N LYS A 520 16.77 -4.52 12.24
CA LYS A 520 16.85 -5.08 10.89
C LYS A 520 18.09 -4.47 10.19
N ILE A 521 18.90 -5.30 9.54
CA ILE A 521 20.04 -4.84 8.72
C ILE A 521 19.53 -4.62 7.29
N ASP A 522 18.91 -5.67 6.74
CA ASP A 522 18.33 -5.75 5.41
C ASP A 522 17.14 -6.73 5.43
N GLU A 523 16.62 -7.12 4.28
CA GLU A 523 15.47 -8.03 4.19
C GLU A 523 15.75 -9.45 4.71
N ASP A 524 17.01 -9.87 4.75
CA ASP A 524 17.42 -11.23 5.07
C ASP A 524 18.01 -11.36 6.48
N TYR A 525 18.52 -10.28 7.08
CA TYR A 525 19.26 -10.35 8.34
C TYR A 525 18.82 -9.34 9.41
N TYR A 526 18.89 -9.80 10.66
CA TYR A 526 18.80 -8.98 11.86
C TYR A 526 20.14 -8.93 12.59
N SER A 527 20.48 -7.74 13.10
CA SER A 527 21.59 -7.54 14.03
C SER A 527 21.07 -7.62 15.46
N ILE A 528 21.64 -8.51 16.27
CA ILE A 528 21.35 -8.66 17.70
C ILE A 528 22.57 -8.22 18.50
N LYS A 529 22.37 -7.30 19.45
CA LYS A 529 23.42 -6.67 20.25
C LYS A 529 23.24 -6.98 21.73
N PHE A 530 24.26 -7.58 22.33
CA PHE A 530 24.40 -7.77 23.77
C PHE A 530 25.19 -6.61 24.37
N LYS A 531 24.71 -6.08 25.49
CA LYS A 531 25.30 -4.95 26.21
C LYS A 531 26.66 -5.27 26.82
N SER A 532 26.98 -6.56 27.01
CA SER A 532 28.29 -7.00 27.49
C SER A 532 28.64 -8.39 26.98
N TYR A 533 29.93 -8.68 26.88
CA TYR A 533 30.41 -10.05 26.62
C TYR A 533 29.93 -11.05 27.68
N GLN A 534 29.79 -10.63 28.94
CA GLN A 534 29.25 -11.49 29.99
C GLN A 534 27.79 -11.90 29.73
N GLN A 535 26.97 -10.98 29.22
CA GLN A 535 25.59 -11.26 28.84
C GLN A 535 25.53 -12.24 27.66
N PHE A 536 26.35 -12.01 26.63
CA PHE A 536 26.48 -12.93 25.50
C PHE A 536 26.98 -14.32 25.95
N ASN A 537 27.98 -14.38 26.82
CA ASN A 537 28.52 -15.66 27.29
C ASN A 537 27.50 -16.45 28.13
N LYS A 538 26.61 -15.77 28.88
CA LYS A 538 25.46 -16.42 29.53
C LYS A 538 24.50 -17.02 28.49
N PHE A 539 24.19 -16.27 27.43
CA PHE A 539 23.36 -16.76 26.33
C PHE A 539 23.99 -17.93 25.59
N ARG A 540 25.30 -17.86 25.33
CA ARG A 540 26.08 -18.94 24.70
C ARG A 540 26.08 -20.21 25.54
N LYS A 541 26.26 -20.10 26.86
CA LYS A 541 26.17 -21.26 27.77
C LYS A 541 24.78 -21.88 27.76
N HIS A 542 23.72 -21.06 27.78
CA HIS A 542 22.35 -21.55 27.68
C HIS A 542 22.09 -22.26 26.34
N THR A 543 22.56 -21.68 25.23
CA THR A 543 22.48 -22.27 23.88
C THR A 543 23.18 -23.65 23.84
N LEU A 544 24.35 -23.77 24.46
CA LEU A 544 25.07 -25.04 24.59
C LEU A 544 24.28 -26.08 25.41
N THR A 545 23.62 -25.66 26.48
CA THR A 545 22.74 -26.54 27.26
C THR A 545 21.56 -27.03 26.43
N VAL A 546 20.90 -26.12 25.68
CA VAL A 546 19.79 -26.47 24.79
C VAL A 546 20.25 -27.44 23.70
N SER A 547 21.41 -27.22 23.06
CA SER A 547 21.94 -28.09 22.01
C SER A 547 22.26 -29.53 22.47
N ASN A 548 22.41 -29.74 23.78
CA ASN A 548 22.67 -31.05 24.39
C ASN A 548 21.41 -31.67 25.02
N SER A 549 20.25 -31.01 24.86
CA SER A 549 18.95 -31.51 25.32
C SER A 549 18.45 -32.65 24.42
N PRO A 550 17.64 -33.60 24.93
CA PRO A 550 16.98 -34.64 24.13
C PRO A 550 16.12 -34.10 22.97
N ILE A 551 15.78 -32.81 23.03
CA ILE A 551 14.95 -32.09 22.05
C ILE A 551 15.75 -31.75 20.76
N SER A 552 17.09 -31.73 20.82
CA SER A 552 17.95 -31.36 19.68
C SER A 552 18.52 -32.60 18.97
N THR A 553 17.96 -32.96 17.81
CA THR A 553 18.52 -34.01 16.92
C THR A 553 19.78 -33.51 16.19
N GLY A 554 20.54 -34.40 15.53
CA GLY A 554 21.87 -34.10 14.98
C GLY A 554 21.95 -32.85 14.09
N ALA A 555 20.97 -32.61 13.20
CA ALA A 555 20.91 -31.40 12.38
C ALA A 555 20.58 -30.14 13.20
N ILE A 556 19.56 -30.22 14.08
CA ILE A 556 19.14 -29.12 14.98
C ILE A 556 20.30 -28.67 15.88
N LYS A 557 21.10 -29.62 16.34
CA LYS A 557 22.27 -29.35 17.18
C LYS A 557 23.30 -28.46 16.47
N GLY A 558 23.52 -28.67 15.17
CA GLY A 558 24.40 -27.84 14.35
C GLY A 558 23.87 -26.41 14.24
N ASP A 559 22.61 -26.27 13.81
CA ASP A 559 21.97 -24.97 13.58
C ASP A 559 21.90 -24.10 14.85
N VAL A 560 21.59 -24.72 16.00
CA VAL A 560 21.56 -24.03 17.30
C VAL A 560 22.94 -23.53 17.72
N LEU A 561 24.00 -24.30 17.43
CA LEU A 561 25.37 -23.90 17.76
C LEU A 561 25.90 -22.80 16.85
N ASP A 562 25.46 -22.77 15.58
CA ASP A 562 25.93 -21.79 14.61
C ASP A 562 25.48 -20.36 14.97
N ILE A 563 24.32 -20.18 15.64
CA ILE A 563 23.85 -18.87 16.17
C ILE A 563 24.92 -18.16 17.02
N VAL A 564 25.68 -18.91 17.81
CA VAL A 564 26.64 -18.35 18.78
C VAL A 564 28.10 -18.52 18.34
N ARG A 565 28.31 -19.06 17.14
CA ARG A 565 29.64 -19.38 16.61
C ARG A 565 30.36 -18.15 16.07
N HIS A 566 29.63 -17.33 15.31
CA HIS A 566 30.17 -16.13 14.69
C HIS A 566 29.60 -14.89 15.36
N TYR A 567 30.48 -14.08 15.96
CA TYR A 567 30.11 -12.83 16.60
C TYR A 567 31.19 -11.77 16.41
N ASN A 568 30.76 -10.52 16.34
CA ASN A 568 31.65 -9.36 16.37
C ASN A 568 31.70 -8.80 17.79
N TYR A 569 32.86 -8.30 18.20
CA TYR A 569 33.03 -7.64 19.49
C TYR A 569 33.66 -6.26 19.31
N ALA A 570 32.97 -5.23 19.80
CA ALA A 570 33.44 -3.85 19.75
C ALA A 570 32.98 -3.08 20.99
N ASN A 571 33.91 -2.42 21.68
CA ASN A 571 33.63 -1.55 22.83
C ASN A 571 32.72 -2.18 23.91
N GLY A 572 32.96 -3.46 24.24
CA GLY A 572 32.18 -4.19 25.23
C GLY A 572 30.86 -4.80 24.72
N ILE A 573 30.40 -4.40 23.54
CA ILE A 573 29.18 -4.91 22.89
C ILE A 573 29.53 -6.12 22.04
N VAL A 574 28.70 -7.17 22.14
CA VAL A 574 28.76 -8.31 21.22
C VAL A 574 27.62 -8.22 20.23
N GLU A 575 27.91 -8.33 18.95
CA GLU A 575 26.92 -8.39 17.88
C GLU A 575 26.93 -9.77 17.22
N ILE A 576 25.73 -10.34 17.03
CA ILE A 576 25.51 -11.49 16.15
C ILE A 576 24.53 -11.11 15.04
N LYS A 577 24.69 -11.71 13.87
CA LYS A 577 23.78 -11.56 12.74
C LYS A 577 22.96 -12.83 12.60
N LEU A 578 21.64 -12.68 12.49
CA LEU A 578 20.71 -13.81 12.37
C LEU A 578 19.88 -13.67 11.09
N SER A 579 19.86 -14.74 10.31
CA SER A 579 18.99 -14.90 9.15
C SER A 579 17.52 -14.92 9.55
N LYS A 580 16.73 -14.10 8.88
CA LYS A 580 15.26 -14.05 8.95
C LYS A 580 14.63 -15.38 8.56
N VAL A 581 15.24 -16.11 7.62
CA VAL A 581 14.70 -17.33 7.04
C VAL A 581 15.15 -18.56 7.81
N PHE A 582 16.43 -18.62 8.19
CA PHE A 582 17.03 -19.83 8.75
C PHE A 582 17.18 -19.76 10.27
N ASP A 583 17.79 -18.70 10.83
CA ASP A 583 18.20 -18.68 12.23
C ASP A 583 17.06 -18.33 13.19
N ILE A 584 16.22 -17.36 12.83
CA ILE A 584 15.20 -16.82 13.72
C ILE A 584 13.99 -17.76 13.90
N PRO A 585 13.37 -18.29 12.82
CA PRO A 585 12.10 -19.01 12.95
C PRO A 585 12.19 -20.30 13.75
N LEU A 586 13.39 -20.91 13.80
CA LEU A 586 13.55 -22.25 14.35
C LEU A 586 14.72 -22.38 15.34
N PRO A 587 16.01 -22.23 14.97
CA PRO A 587 17.11 -22.34 15.94
C PRO A 587 16.97 -21.39 17.13
N LEU A 588 16.68 -20.11 16.90
CA LEU A 588 16.48 -19.14 17.97
C LEU A 588 15.20 -19.43 18.77
N ALA A 589 14.10 -19.80 18.10
CA ALA A 589 12.85 -20.15 18.77
C ALA A 589 13.02 -21.33 19.74
N ILE A 590 13.85 -22.32 19.38
CA ILE A 590 14.21 -23.46 20.23
C ILE A 590 15.06 -23.00 21.42
N ILE A 591 16.08 -22.16 21.21
CA ILE A 591 16.92 -21.62 22.30
C ILE A 591 16.08 -20.87 23.35
N LEU A 592 15.08 -20.12 22.90
CA LEU A 592 14.17 -19.34 23.74
C LEU A 592 13.05 -20.16 24.39
N GLY A 593 12.93 -21.45 24.04
CA GLY A 593 11.87 -22.34 24.53
C GLY A 593 10.48 -22.04 23.95
N ILE A 594 10.41 -21.35 22.81
CA ILE A 594 9.16 -21.02 22.10
C ILE A 594 8.69 -22.22 21.25
N ARG A 595 9.63 -23.05 20.78
CA ARG A 595 9.37 -24.25 19.96
C ARG A 595 10.16 -25.45 20.46
N THR A 596 9.62 -26.66 20.25
CA THR A 596 10.21 -27.92 20.71
C THR A 596 10.42 -28.96 19.61
N ASP A 597 9.99 -28.75 18.36
CA ASP A 597 10.21 -29.68 17.24
C ASP A 597 10.18 -29.02 15.84
N TYR A 598 10.69 -29.72 14.83
CA TYR A 598 10.72 -29.31 13.41
C TYR A 598 9.36 -29.51 12.71
N ASN A 599 8.45 -30.32 13.27
CA ASN A 599 7.30 -30.91 12.57
C ASN A 599 6.00 -30.10 12.64
N ASN A 600 5.98 -28.91 13.27
CA ASN A 600 4.82 -28.02 13.29
C ASN A 600 5.01 -26.84 12.32
N TYR A 601 4.92 -27.13 11.02
CA TYR A 601 4.79 -26.14 9.95
C TYR A 601 3.58 -26.43 9.07
#